data_AF-A0A8T3THE1-F1
#
_entry.id   AF-A0A8T3THE1-F1
#
_cell.length_a   1.000
_cell.length_b   1.000
_cell.length_c   1.000
_cell.angle_alpha   90.00
_cell.angle_beta   90.00
_cell.angle_gamma   90.00
#
_symmetry.space_group_name_H-M   'P 1'
#
loop_
_entity.id
_entity.type
_entity.pdbx_description
1 polymer ?
#
loop_
_entity_poly.entity_id
_entity_poly.type
_entity_poly.pdbx_seq_one_letter_code
_entity_poly.pdbx_strand_id
1 'polypeptide(L)'
;MKTHRPFLTAATAFLASALLAAACSIDPVVVPSPAATPTESPRATASPSPTASARPTPSPTPEPSSSVLPAPSPSPSAPPSQPPPVGERLFADDFGDATSPLWGTGTHAAGSVAYADGTLRIGLTADESSLWSWRVFPSEQTLG
;
A
#
# COMPACT_ATOMS: atom_id res chain seq x y z
N MET A 1 64.21 -33.05 10.98
CA MET A 1 64.43 -31.65 11.43
C MET A 1 63.18 -30.86 11.04
N LYS A 2 62.51 -30.26 12.03
CA LYS A 2 61.11 -29.82 11.97
C LYS A 2 61.12 -28.32 12.21
N THR A 3 60.74 -27.52 11.20
CA THR A 3 60.81 -26.06 11.25
C THR A 3 59.39 -25.50 11.35
N HIS A 4 58.98 -25.17 12.58
CA HIS A 4 57.77 -24.40 12.84
C HIS A 4 58.09 -22.90 12.79
N ARG A 5 57.29 -22.12 12.05
CA ARG A 5 57.29 -20.65 12.10
C ARG A 5 55.93 -20.18 12.67
N PRO A 6 55.90 -19.46 13.80
CA PRO A 6 54.71 -18.73 14.22
C PRO A 6 54.78 -17.27 13.71
N PHE A 7 53.73 -16.81 13.03
CA PHE A 7 53.51 -15.38 12.81
C PHE A 7 52.48 -14.89 13.82
N LEU A 8 53.00 -14.15 14.80
CA LEU A 8 52.28 -13.36 15.78
C LEU A 8 51.92 -12.00 15.16
N THR A 9 50.71 -11.55 15.50
CA THR A 9 50.41 -10.19 15.99
C THR A 9 50.65 -8.98 15.07
N ALA A 10 49.55 -8.42 14.57
CA ALA A 10 49.43 -7.00 14.25
C ALA A 10 47.93 -6.61 14.33
N ALA A 11 47.50 -5.46 14.81
CA ALA A 11 48.09 -4.42 15.64
C ALA A 11 46.88 -3.56 16.05
N THR A 12 46.57 -3.55 17.33
CA THR A 12 45.71 -2.57 17.99
C THR A 12 46.33 -1.18 17.88
N ALA A 13 45.88 -0.35 16.93
CA ALA A 13 46.29 1.05 16.83
C ALA A 13 45.28 1.90 16.03
N PHE A 14 44.11 2.20 16.61
CA PHE A 14 43.18 3.21 16.06
C PHE A 14 42.47 4.00 17.16
N LEU A 15 43.21 4.38 18.22
CA LEU A 15 42.66 5.08 19.39
C LEU A 15 43.51 6.29 19.80
N ALA A 16 43.96 7.08 18.81
CA ALA A 16 44.74 8.30 19.02
C ALA A 16 44.42 9.38 17.96
N SER A 17 43.14 9.70 17.75
CA SER A 17 42.73 10.84 16.89
C SER A 17 41.51 11.59 17.43
N ALA A 18 41.37 11.68 18.76
CA ALA A 18 40.19 12.28 19.41
C ALA A 18 40.51 13.46 20.35
N LEU A 19 41.62 14.19 20.16
CA LEU A 19 42.03 15.19 21.16
C LEU A 19 42.64 16.51 20.65
N LEU A 20 42.24 17.02 19.46
CA LEU A 20 42.70 18.37 19.07
C LEU A 20 41.77 19.10 18.09
N ALA A 21 40.56 19.45 18.52
CA ALA A 21 39.70 20.42 17.81
C ALA A 21 38.81 21.23 18.78
N ALA A 22 39.35 21.61 19.95
CA ALA A 22 38.69 22.54 20.86
C ALA A 22 39.22 23.97 20.61
N ALA A 23 38.78 24.58 19.51
CA ALA A 23 39.07 25.99 19.23
C ALA A 23 37.76 26.77 19.04
N CYS A 24 37.45 27.60 20.03
CA CYS A 24 36.64 28.82 19.96
C CYS A 24 35.32 28.77 19.18
N SER A 25 34.25 28.30 19.83
CA SER A 25 32.90 28.77 19.51
C SER A 25 32.60 30.00 20.37
N ILE A 26 32.83 31.18 19.83
CA ILE A 26 32.22 32.42 20.34
C ILE A 26 30.82 32.45 19.72
N ASP A 27 29.83 32.01 20.49
CA ASP A 27 28.43 32.16 20.09
C ASP A 27 28.10 33.65 20.03
N PRO A 28 27.67 34.18 18.87
CA PRO A 28 27.24 35.56 18.79
C PRO A 28 26.01 35.74 19.69
N VAL A 29 26.06 36.70 20.61
CA VAL A 29 24.89 37.13 21.37
C VAL A 29 23.88 37.69 20.37
N VAL A 30 22.89 36.88 20.03
CA VAL A 30 21.76 37.28 19.19
C VAL A 30 20.90 38.21 20.01
N VAL A 31 21.02 39.52 19.77
CA VAL A 31 20.08 40.51 20.29
C VAL A 31 18.76 40.31 19.54
N PRO A 32 17.66 39.92 20.20
CA PRO A 32 16.40 39.72 19.52
C PRO A 32 15.93 41.08 18.98
N SER A 33 15.77 41.16 17.65
CA SER A 33 15.14 42.30 17.00
C SER A 33 13.71 42.45 17.54
N PRO A 34 13.25 43.65 17.88
CA PRO A 34 11.88 43.85 18.34
C PRO A 34 10.91 43.31 17.29
N ALA A 35 10.07 42.36 17.71
CA ALA A 35 9.07 41.76 16.85
C ALA A 35 8.06 42.84 16.44
N ALA A 36 7.82 42.99 15.15
CA ALA A 36 6.85 43.93 14.64
C ALA A 36 5.45 43.57 15.18
N THR A 37 4.80 44.53 15.84
CA THR A 37 3.42 44.38 16.31
C THR A 37 2.52 44.16 15.10
N PRO A 38 1.76 43.05 15.01
CA PRO A 38 0.88 42.81 13.88
C PRO A 38 -0.18 43.92 13.82
N THR A 39 -0.27 44.58 12.66
CA THR A 39 -1.35 45.52 12.38
C THR A 39 -2.62 44.71 12.15
N GLU A 40 -3.66 44.95 12.95
CA GLU A 40 -4.94 44.26 12.78
C GLU A 40 -5.52 44.58 11.40
N SER A 41 -5.66 43.54 10.58
CA SER A 41 -6.29 43.63 9.27
C SER A 41 -7.78 43.92 9.45
N PRO A 42 -8.36 44.86 8.68
CA PRO A 42 -9.78 45.19 8.79
C PRO A 42 -10.64 43.93 8.59
N ARG A 43 -11.54 43.70 9.53
CA ARG A 43 -12.47 42.58 9.51
C ARG A 43 -13.52 42.81 8.43
N ALA A 44 -13.60 41.91 7.45
CA ALA A 44 -14.61 41.97 6.41
C ALA A 44 -16.02 41.92 7.01
N THR A 45 -16.85 42.91 6.68
CA THR A 45 -18.26 42.95 7.03
C THR A 45 -19.01 41.90 6.22
N ALA A 46 -19.83 41.09 6.89
CA ALA A 46 -20.60 40.05 6.22
C ALA A 46 -21.56 40.67 5.19
N SER A 47 -21.48 40.19 3.95
CA SER A 47 -22.38 40.57 2.87
C SER A 47 -23.78 39.99 3.15
N PRO A 48 -24.88 40.74 2.87
CA PRO A 48 -26.22 40.26 3.14
C PRO A 48 -26.50 38.95 2.41
N SER A 49 -27.09 37.99 3.12
CA SER A 49 -27.47 36.68 2.56
C SER A 49 -28.57 36.88 1.52
N PRO A 50 -28.49 36.24 0.35
CA PRO A 50 -29.55 36.31 -0.65
C PRO A 50 -30.86 35.73 -0.11
N THR A 51 -31.95 36.44 -0.33
CA THR A 51 -33.31 35.97 0.00
C THR A 51 -33.68 34.84 -0.96
N ALA A 52 -34.04 33.67 -0.41
CA ALA A 52 -34.41 32.52 -1.22
C ALA A 52 -35.67 32.83 -2.05
N SER A 53 -35.54 32.77 -3.38
CA SER A 53 -36.66 32.87 -4.30
C SER A 53 -37.53 31.61 -4.21
N ALA A 54 -38.85 31.79 -4.14
CA ALA A 54 -39.79 30.68 -4.04
C ALA A 54 -39.68 29.78 -5.27
N ARG A 55 -39.38 28.50 -5.04
CA ARG A 55 -39.29 27.50 -6.11
C ARG A 55 -40.70 27.20 -6.63
N PRO A 56 -40.94 27.20 -7.96
CA PRO A 56 -42.24 26.85 -8.50
C PRO A 56 -42.61 25.41 -8.12
N THR A 57 -43.87 25.21 -7.73
CA THR A 57 -44.43 23.90 -7.44
C THR A 57 -44.50 23.09 -8.74
N PRO A 58 -43.91 21.89 -8.81
CA PRO A 58 -44.00 21.06 -10.01
C PRO A 58 -45.45 20.64 -10.26
N SER A 59 -45.88 20.71 -11.52
CA SER A 59 -47.17 20.18 -11.96
C SER A 59 -47.17 18.65 -11.82
N PRO A 60 -48.29 18.02 -11.42
CA PRO A 60 -48.39 16.55 -11.36
C PRO A 60 -48.10 15.95 -12.74
N THR A 61 -47.16 15.01 -12.77
CA THR A 61 -46.86 14.22 -13.97
C THR A 61 -47.96 13.17 -14.13
N PRO A 62 -48.52 12.99 -15.34
CA PRO A 62 -49.53 11.96 -15.58
C PRO A 62 -48.97 10.57 -15.24
N GLU A 63 -49.80 9.77 -14.58
CA GLU A 63 -49.43 8.42 -14.15
C GLU A 63 -49.30 7.50 -15.38
N PRO A 64 -48.21 6.73 -15.50
CA PRO A 64 -48.03 5.83 -16.62
C PRO A 64 -49.10 4.74 -16.60
N SER A 65 -49.78 4.54 -17.74
CA SER A 65 -50.72 3.45 -17.93
C SER A 65 -49.99 2.11 -17.78
N SER A 66 -50.47 1.26 -16.88
CA SER A 66 -49.91 -0.05 -16.61
C SER A 66 -50.17 -0.98 -17.80
N SER A 67 -49.20 -1.04 -18.72
CA SER A 67 -49.16 -2.07 -19.75
C SER A 67 -48.80 -3.39 -19.08
N VAL A 68 -49.69 -4.38 -19.17
CA VAL A 68 -49.45 -5.73 -18.65
C VAL A 68 -48.39 -6.39 -19.54
N LEU A 69 -47.16 -6.47 -19.04
CA LEU A 69 -46.09 -7.20 -19.70
C LEU A 69 -46.42 -8.70 -19.67
N PRO A 70 -46.30 -9.43 -20.79
CA PRO A 70 -46.48 -10.89 -20.78
C PRO A 70 -45.49 -11.53 -19.81
N ALA A 71 -45.96 -12.56 -19.10
CA ALA A 71 -45.12 -13.31 -18.17
C ALA A 71 -43.91 -13.89 -18.92
N PRO A 72 -42.69 -13.78 -18.36
CA PRO A 72 -41.51 -14.38 -18.99
C PRO A 72 -41.68 -15.89 -19.08
N SER A 73 -41.38 -16.44 -20.26
CA SER A 73 -41.30 -17.89 -20.46
C SER A 73 -40.24 -18.47 -19.52
N PRO A 74 -40.46 -19.62 -18.85
CA PRO A 74 -39.45 -20.21 -17.99
C PRO A 74 -38.20 -20.52 -18.82
N SER A 75 -37.06 -19.99 -18.38
CA SER A 75 -35.76 -20.36 -18.95
C SER A 75 -35.50 -21.83 -18.62
N PRO A 76 -34.96 -22.63 -19.56
CA PRO A 76 -34.52 -23.99 -19.25
C PRO A 76 -33.50 -23.93 -18.09
N SER A 77 -33.70 -24.80 -17.10
CA SER A 77 -32.73 -24.98 -16.03
C SER A 77 -31.47 -25.60 -16.62
N ALA A 78 -30.33 -24.95 -16.42
CA ALA A 78 -29.05 -25.56 -16.77
C ALA A 78 -28.90 -26.90 -16.02
N PRO A 79 -28.30 -27.93 -16.64
CA PRO A 79 -27.94 -29.15 -15.92
C PRO A 79 -26.97 -28.81 -14.78
N PRO A 80 -27.00 -29.56 -13.67
CA PRO A 80 -26.05 -29.36 -12.59
C PRO A 80 -24.63 -29.47 -13.15
N SER A 81 -23.77 -28.48 -12.86
CA SER A 81 -22.35 -28.58 -13.20
C SER A 81 -21.78 -29.81 -12.53
N GLN A 82 -21.14 -30.66 -13.33
CA GLN A 82 -20.45 -31.82 -12.80
C GLN A 82 -19.25 -31.32 -11.97
N PRO A 83 -19.08 -31.79 -10.72
CA PRO A 83 -17.92 -31.41 -9.93
C PRO A 83 -16.63 -31.83 -10.66
N PRO A 84 -15.54 -31.06 -10.52
CA PRO A 84 -14.26 -31.43 -11.14
C PRO A 84 -13.85 -32.84 -10.69
N PRO A 85 -13.18 -33.62 -11.58
CA PRO A 85 -12.69 -34.94 -11.24
C PRO A 85 -11.87 -34.91 -9.94
N VAL A 86 -12.19 -35.83 -9.02
CA VAL A 86 -11.42 -35.97 -7.79
C VAL A 86 -9.99 -36.38 -8.15
N GLY A 87 -9.01 -35.59 -7.71
CA GLY A 87 -7.59 -35.82 -7.98
C GLY A 87 -7.01 -34.96 -9.11
N GLU A 88 -7.81 -34.12 -9.75
CA GLU A 88 -7.28 -33.12 -10.67
C GLU A 88 -6.59 -31.98 -9.90
N ARG A 89 -5.33 -31.74 -10.23
CA ARG A 89 -4.57 -30.62 -9.67
C ARG A 89 -5.00 -29.32 -10.36
N LEU A 90 -5.96 -28.62 -9.76
CA LEU A 90 -6.49 -27.35 -10.26
C LEU A 90 -5.41 -26.24 -10.34
N PHE A 91 -4.35 -26.38 -9.55
CA PHE A 91 -3.25 -25.41 -9.52
C PHE A 91 -1.96 -26.02 -8.98
N ALA A 92 -0.84 -25.63 -9.58
CA ALA A 92 0.49 -25.69 -8.98
C ALA A 92 1.29 -24.46 -9.42
N ASP A 93 2.19 -24.05 -8.55
CA ASP A 93 3.21 -23.05 -8.81
C ASP A 93 4.49 -23.58 -8.20
N ASP A 94 5.54 -23.63 -9.01
CA ASP A 94 6.86 -24.06 -8.56
C ASP A 94 7.72 -22.89 -8.08
N PHE A 95 7.20 -21.66 -8.21
CA PHE A 95 7.86 -20.39 -7.88
C PHE A 95 9.19 -20.18 -8.61
N GLY A 96 9.47 -20.93 -9.67
CA GLY A 96 10.71 -20.86 -10.44
C GLY A 96 10.77 -19.65 -11.37
N ASP A 97 9.61 -19.17 -11.82
CA ASP A 97 9.50 -18.02 -12.73
C ASP A 97 9.18 -16.72 -11.99
N ALA A 98 10.24 -15.98 -11.64
CA ALA A 98 10.11 -14.64 -11.07
C ALA A 98 9.71 -13.57 -12.11
N THR A 99 9.73 -13.88 -13.42
CA THR A 99 9.40 -12.94 -14.50
C THR A 99 7.91 -12.90 -14.82
N SER A 100 7.17 -13.95 -14.48
CA SER A 100 5.71 -14.00 -14.60
C SER A 100 5.04 -14.45 -13.28
N PRO A 101 5.19 -13.65 -12.20
CA PRO A 101 4.71 -14.04 -10.88
C PRO A 101 3.18 -14.14 -10.86
N LEU A 102 2.67 -15.31 -10.49
CA LEU A 102 1.23 -15.53 -10.32
C LEU A 102 0.69 -14.88 -9.04
N TRP A 103 1.59 -14.63 -8.10
CA TRP A 103 1.31 -14.06 -6.79
C TRP A 103 1.69 -12.59 -6.72
N GLY A 104 0.87 -11.80 -6.02
CA GLY A 104 1.17 -10.41 -5.72
C GLY A 104 2.38 -10.31 -4.79
N THR A 105 3.38 -9.54 -5.20
CA THR A 105 4.56 -9.21 -4.40
C THR A 105 4.52 -7.77 -3.93
N GLY A 106 5.19 -7.47 -2.83
CA GLY A 106 5.26 -6.10 -2.33
C GLY A 106 5.90 -6.00 -0.96
N THR A 107 6.16 -4.76 -0.55
CA THR A 107 6.60 -4.41 0.81
C THR A 107 5.47 -3.66 1.50
N HIS A 108 5.20 -4.04 2.74
CA HIS A 108 4.16 -3.54 3.62
C HIS A 108 4.75 -3.17 4.99
N ALA A 109 3.99 -2.47 5.83
CA ALA A 109 4.40 -2.20 7.21
C ALA A 109 4.66 -3.51 7.99
N ALA A 110 3.80 -4.51 7.79
CA ALA A 110 3.94 -5.87 8.33
C ALA A 110 5.10 -6.71 7.78
N GLY A 111 5.80 -6.27 6.72
CA GLY A 111 6.88 -7.05 6.11
C GLY A 111 6.84 -7.09 4.59
N SER A 112 7.18 -8.23 3.97
CA SER A 112 7.30 -8.32 2.50
C SER A 112 6.94 -9.69 1.93
N VAL A 113 6.49 -9.68 0.67
CA VAL A 113 6.29 -10.87 -0.18
C VAL A 113 7.12 -10.69 -1.44
N ALA A 114 8.02 -11.63 -1.73
CA ALA A 114 8.89 -11.56 -2.90
C ALA A 114 9.26 -12.94 -3.44
N TYR A 115 9.58 -13.02 -4.73
CA TYR A 115 10.24 -14.20 -5.30
C TYR A 115 11.75 -14.06 -5.14
N ALA A 116 12.41 -15.10 -4.65
CA ALA A 116 13.87 -15.18 -4.61
C ALA A 116 14.30 -16.64 -4.67
N ASP A 117 15.33 -16.94 -5.46
CA ASP A 117 15.96 -18.26 -5.52
C ASP A 117 14.98 -19.41 -5.84
N GLY A 118 13.99 -19.15 -6.70
CA GLY A 118 12.94 -20.14 -7.04
C GLY A 118 11.93 -20.40 -5.91
N THR A 119 11.79 -19.46 -4.97
CA THR A 119 10.87 -19.59 -3.83
C THR A 119 10.08 -18.30 -3.61
N LEU A 120 8.83 -18.45 -3.16
CA LEU A 120 8.07 -17.33 -2.58
C LEU A 120 8.53 -17.12 -1.13
N ARG A 121 9.04 -15.94 -0.83
CA ARG A 121 9.47 -15.51 0.50
C ARG A 121 8.44 -14.59 1.13
N ILE A 122 8.12 -14.86 2.39
CA ILE A 122 7.28 -14.02 3.23
C ILE A 122 8.12 -13.63 4.44
N GLY A 123 8.48 -12.34 4.52
CA GLY A 123 9.15 -11.76 5.68
C GLY A 123 8.12 -11.01 6.53
N LEU A 124 8.14 -11.21 7.85
CA LEU A 124 7.29 -10.49 8.80
C LEU A 124 8.15 -9.54 9.63
N THR A 125 7.64 -8.34 9.90
CA THR A 125 8.17 -7.45 10.93
C THR A 125 7.47 -7.74 12.26
N ALA A 126 8.16 -7.53 13.39
CA ALA A 126 7.68 -7.98 14.70
C ALA A 126 6.41 -7.25 15.20
N ASP A 127 6.04 -6.16 14.55
CA ASP A 127 5.05 -5.21 15.05
C ASP A 127 3.64 -5.53 14.55
N GLU A 128 3.51 -6.35 13.50
CA GLU A 128 2.22 -6.77 12.93
C GLU A 128 2.19 -8.29 12.69
N SER A 129 1.07 -8.94 13.04
CA SER A 129 0.94 -10.40 13.02
C SER A 129 0.28 -10.95 11.76
N SER A 130 -0.05 -10.12 10.76
CA SER A 130 -0.71 -10.56 9.53
C SER A 130 -0.12 -9.92 8.29
N LEU A 131 0.17 -10.75 7.30
CA LEU A 131 0.57 -10.34 5.97
C LEU A 131 -0.14 -11.23 4.95
N TRP A 132 -0.58 -10.64 3.84
CA TRP A 132 -1.42 -11.31 2.85
C TRP A 132 -0.95 -11.00 1.43
N SER A 133 -1.19 -11.94 0.52
CA SER A 133 -0.93 -11.80 -0.92
C SER A 133 -2.12 -12.35 -1.69
N TRP A 134 -2.47 -11.72 -2.81
CA TRP A 134 -3.46 -12.23 -3.75
C TRP A 134 -2.78 -13.00 -4.88
N ARG A 135 -3.52 -13.93 -5.48
CA ARG A 135 -3.16 -14.52 -6.76
C ARG A 135 -4.08 -13.97 -7.85
N VAL A 136 -3.52 -13.60 -8.99
CA VAL A 136 -4.32 -13.18 -10.14
C VAL A 136 -4.71 -14.41 -10.95
N PHE A 137 -6.00 -14.64 -11.12
CA PHE A 137 -6.53 -15.62 -12.06
C PHE A 137 -6.89 -14.89 -13.36
N PRO A 138 -6.25 -15.20 -14.50
CA PRO A 138 -6.69 -14.65 -15.77
C PRO A 138 -8.12 -15.12 -16.05
N SER A 139 -8.98 -14.21 -16.45
CA SER A 139 -10.42 -14.44 -16.67
C SER A 139 -10.75 -15.40 -17.84
N GLU A 140 -9.74 -15.91 -18.55
CA GLU A 140 -9.92 -16.76 -19.73
C GLU A 140 -9.65 -18.26 -19.51
N GLN A 141 -9.45 -18.71 -18.27
CA GLN A 141 -9.43 -20.15 -17.95
C GLN A 141 -10.85 -20.71 -18.04
N THR A 142 -11.36 -20.86 -19.26
CA THR A 142 -12.55 -21.67 -19.53
C THR A 142 -12.13 -23.11 -19.28
N LEU A 143 -12.56 -23.70 -18.15
CA LEU A 143 -12.41 -25.12 -17.89
C LEU A 143 -13.09 -25.88 -19.04
N GLY A 144 -12.26 -26.46 -19.91
CA GLY A 144 -12.68 -27.31 -21.03
C GLY A 144 -12.76 -28.77 -20.62
#